data_AF-A0A2G8K8Y8-F1
#
_entry.id   AF-A0A2G8K8Y8-F1
#
_cell.length_a   1.000
_cell.length_b   1.000
_cell.length_c   1.000
_cell.angle_alpha   90.00
_cell.angle_beta   90.00
_cell.angle_gamma   90.00
#
_symmetry.space_group_name_H-M   'P 1'
#
loop_
_entity.id
_entity.type
_entity.pdbx_description
1 polymer ?
#
loop_
_entity_poly.entity_id
_entity_poly.type
_entity_poly.pdbx_seq_one_letter_code
_entity_poly.pdbx_strand_id
1 'polypeptide(L)' 'SFQGSQGRAYLFNSVVNIGCGPAEERVLLTGLHAVSDIYCECCKTTLGWKY' A
#
# COMPACT_ATOMS: atom_id res chain seq x y z
N SER A 1 -16.04 1.41 -7.36
CA SER A 1 -15.22 2.51 -6.79
C SER A 1 -14.37 1.91 -5.70
N PHE A 2 -13.04 1.98 -5.78
CA PHE A 2 -12.19 1.54 -4.67
C PHE A 2 -11.96 2.74 -3.75
N GLN A 3 -12.29 2.57 -2.47
CA GLN A 3 -12.27 3.63 -1.47
C GLN A 3 -11.39 3.17 -0.32
N GLY A 4 -10.40 3.98 0.02
CA GLY A 4 -9.62 3.83 1.25
C GLY A 4 -10.27 4.59 2.40
N SER A 5 -9.64 4.53 3.57
CA SER A 5 -10.08 5.25 4.76
C SER A 5 -10.11 6.78 4.59
N GLN A 6 -9.28 7.33 3.70
CA GLN A 6 -9.13 8.76 3.44
C GLN A 6 -9.77 9.21 2.11
N GLY A 7 -10.67 8.41 1.54
CA GLY A 7 -11.37 8.74 0.29
C GLY A 7 -10.98 7.84 -0.88
N ARG A 8 -10.77 8.40 -2.07
CA ARG A 8 -10.51 7.60 -3.29
C ARG A 8 -9.18 6.86 -3.17
N ALA A 9 -9.19 5.58 -3.51
CA ALA A 9 -8.00 4.75 -3.60
C ALA A 9 -7.91 4.09 -4.99
N TYR A 10 -6.71 3.64 -5.34
CA TYR A 10 -6.46 2.91 -6.59
C TYR A 10 -5.88 1.55 -6.25
N LEU A 11 -6.38 0.52 -6.93
CA LEU A 11 -5.88 -0.84 -6.84
C LEU A 11 -5.39 -1.26 -8.23
N PHE A 12 -4.19 -1.82 -8.31
CA PHE A 12 -3.54 -2.23 -9.55
C PHE A 12 -2.68 -3.48 -9.29
N ASN A 13 -2.36 -4.22 -10.34
CA ASN A 13 -1.63 -5.50 -10.22
C ASN A 13 -0.12 -5.33 -10.12
N SER A 14 0.45 -4.24 -10.66
CA SER A 14 1.91 -4.04 -10.70
C SER A 14 2.27 -2.56 -10.67
N VAL A 15 3.40 -2.26 -10.05
CA VAL A 15 4.03 -0.94 -9.97
C VAL A 15 5.54 -1.12 -9.96
N VAL A 16 6.26 -0.17 -10.56
CA VAL A 16 7.73 -0.18 -10.68
C VAL A 16 8.31 1.02 -9.93
N ASN A 17 9.63 1.04 -9.74
CA ASN A 17 10.36 2.12 -9.04
C ASN A 17 9.90 2.35 -7.60
N ILE A 18 9.54 1.26 -6.91
CA ILE A 18 9.17 1.27 -5.50
C ILE A 18 10.11 0.40 -4.67
N GLY A 19 10.37 0.82 -3.44
CA GLY A 19 10.88 -0.03 -2.38
C GLY A 19 9.73 -0.57 -1.53
N CYS A 20 9.96 -1.69 -0.85
CA CYS A 20 9.01 -2.30 0.09
C CYS A 20 9.60 -2.30 1.50
N GLY A 21 8.78 -1.96 2.48
CA GLY A 21 9.07 -2.19 3.89
C GLY A 21 8.87 -3.66 4.29
N PRO A 22 9.09 -3.99 5.58
CA PRO A 22 8.70 -5.29 6.13
C PRO A 22 7.19 -5.53 6.01
N ALA A 23 6.79 -6.80 6.03
CA ALA A 23 5.37 -7.15 6.12
C ALA A 23 4.88 -7.01 7.57
N GLU A 24 3.72 -6.39 7.74
CA GLU A 24 3.09 -6.12 9.03
C GLU A 24 1.60 -6.47 8.96
N GLU A 25 1.03 -6.94 10.07
CA GLU A 25 -0.41 -7.16 10.15
C GLU A 25 -1.13 -5.82 10.36
N ARG A 26 -2.08 -5.52 9.47
CA ARG A 26 -2.86 -4.28 9.48
C ARG A 26 -4.35 -4.59 9.32
N VAL A 27 -5.17 -3.98 10.17
CA VAL A 27 -6.62 -4.03 10.04
C VAL A 27 -7.06 -3.02 8.98
N LEU A 28 -7.62 -3.53 7.89
CA LEU A 28 -8.25 -2.77 6.81
C LEU A 28 -9.76 -2.93 6.89
N LEU A 29 -10.49 -2.21 6.04
CA LEU A 29 -11.96 -2.30 5.96
C LEU A 29 -12.46 -3.74 5.71
N THR A 30 -11.66 -4.55 5.03
CA THR A 30 -11.98 -5.94 4.67
C THR A 30 -11.52 -6.99 5.70
N GLY A 31 -10.83 -6.57 6.77
CA GLY A 31 -10.32 -7.47 7.80
C GLY A 31 -8.82 -7.30 8.06
N LEU A 32 -8.22 -8.31 8.72
CA LEU A 32 -6.79 -8.35 9.03
C LEU A 32 -6.01 -8.85 7.81
N HIS A 33 -5.01 -8.10 7.38
CA HIS A 33 -4.14 -8.45 6.26
C HIS A 33 -2.68 -8.25 6.63
N ALA A 34 -1.81 -9.14 6.17
CA ALA A 34 -0.38 -8.85 6.10
C ALA A 34 -0.16 -7.90 4.93
N VAL A 35 0.47 -6.76 5.17
CA VAL A 35 0.76 -5.74 4.15
C VAL A 35 2.17 -5.20 4.32
N SER A 36 2.78 -4.75 3.23
CA SER A 36 4.05 -4.02 3.26
C SER A 36 3.86 -2.62 2.72
N ASP A 37 4.32 -1.61 3.45
CA ASP A 37 4.34 -0.24 2.93
C ASP A 37 5.26 -0.15 1.72
N ILE A 38 4.82 0.59 0.70
CA ILE A 38 5.59 0.88 -0.50
C ILE A 38 5.94 2.36 -0.54
N TYR A 39 7.16 2.64 -0.98
CA TYR A 39 7.68 4.01 -1.08
C TYR A 39 8.42 4.20 -2.40
N CYS A 40 8.46 5.44 -2.89
CA CYS A 40 9.20 5.78 -4.09
C CYS A 40 10.69 5.47 -3.91
N GLU A 41 11.32 4.77 -4.85
CA GLU A 41 12.74 4.40 -4.73
C GLU A 41 13.65 5.63 -4.71
N CYS A 42 13.25 6.72 -5.38
CA CYS A 42 14.05 7.94 -5.51
C CYS A 42 13.96 8.87 -4.30
N CYS A 43 12.74 9.19 -3.85
CA CYS A 43 12.51 10.18 -2.79
C CYS A 43 12.05 9.60 -1.46
N LYS A 44 11.85 8.27 -1.38
CA LYS A 44 11.41 7.53 -0.18
C LYS A 44 10.06 7.99 0.40
N THR A 45 9.29 8.77 -0.35
CA THR A 45 7.91 9.12 0.02
C THR A 45 7.03 7.87 -0.02
N THR A 46 6.27 7.62 1.04
CA THR A 46 5.28 6.54 1.11
C THR A 46 4.17 6.77 0.07
N LEU A 47 3.93 5.78 -0.77
CA LEU A 47 2.94 5.83 -1.85
C LEU A 47 1.69 5.01 -1.53
N GLY A 48 1.80 4.01 -0.67
CA GLY A 48 0.70 3.11 -0.32
C GLY A 48 1.24 1.83 0.33
N TRP A 49 0.54 0.73 0.10
CA TRP A 49 0.93 -0.59 0.61
C TRP A 49 0.59 -1.67 -0.43
N LYS A 50 1.30 -2.80 -0.37
CA LYS A 50 0.97 -4.03 -1.10
C LYS A 50 0.46 -5.07 -0.11
N TYR A 51 -0.44 -5.93 -0.59
CA TYR A 51 -0.75 -7.20 0.07
C TYR A 51 0.43 -8.17 -0.04
#